data_AF-A0A971XHA6-F1
#
_entry.id   AF-A0A971XHA6-F1
#
_cell.length_a   1.000
_cell.length_b   1.000
_cell.length_c   1.000
_cell.angle_alpha   90.00
_cell.angle_beta   90.00
_cell.angle_gamma   90.00
#
_symmetry.space_group_name_H-M   'P 1'
#
loop_
_entity.id
_entity.type
_entity.pdbx_description
1 polymer ?
#
loop_
_entity_poly.entity_id
_entity_poly.type
_entity_poly.pdbx_seq_one_letter_code
_entity_poly.pdbx_strand_id
1 'polypeptide(L)'
;ELTPEVSGLKENGIHEVIIPNASKVASDRVGLPAEGSQMVKHNGYYYLFNITWPPNDMRTVIVHRAKEITGPYEGKLMLRDRGIAQGSIIDTSKGDWYAYMFRDYGAVGRIPYLMPMKWENDWPLLGVEGTVPDTLDIPAAEQTGVWGIVASDEFNRIEGDDPLPLYWQWNHNPDHRYWSLSDSPGYLRLTTGRTDLSPLQARNTLTQRAFGPESAASTFVEITRMKNGDYAGMIALQRKYAFVGVKKEDDRYAIVMINGEKDEPVEVASIPLQQNGVHLKIECDFKERTDKARCYYSLDGVSWTPIGNTLQMAYTLPHFMGYRFGLIHYATKESGGYTDFDYYRIEDQITTK
;
A
#
# COMPACT_ATOMS: atom_id res chain seq x y z
N GLU A 1 -10.23 -31.02 2.21
CA GLU A 1 -9.18 -30.91 3.27
C GLU A 1 -7.78 -30.95 2.64
N LEU A 2 -6.76 -30.42 3.33
CA LEU A 2 -5.34 -30.52 2.91
C LEU A 2 -4.61 -31.62 3.67
N THR A 3 -3.47 -32.07 3.15
CA THR A 3 -2.55 -32.96 3.87
C THR A 3 -1.98 -32.27 5.12
N PRO A 4 -1.47 -33.01 6.13
CA PRO A 4 -0.86 -32.41 7.32
C PRO A 4 0.27 -31.42 7.02
N GLU A 5 0.99 -31.64 5.91
CA GLU A 5 2.09 -30.78 5.45
C GLU A 5 1.61 -29.61 4.58
N VAL A 6 0.29 -29.48 4.35
CA VAL A 6 -0.33 -28.40 3.55
C VAL A 6 0.16 -28.37 2.09
N SER A 7 0.68 -29.49 1.59
CA SER A 7 1.31 -29.61 0.27
C SER A 7 0.35 -30.04 -0.84
N GLY A 8 -0.86 -30.50 -0.48
CA GLY A 8 -1.85 -30.92 -1.46
C GLY A 8 -3.21 -31.25 -0.84
N LEU A 9 -4.14 -31.65 -1.70
CA LEU A 9 -5.46 -32.12 -1.28
C LEU A 9 -5.33 -33.51 -0.64
N LYS A 10 -6.04 -33.72 0.48
CA LYS A 10 -6.15 -35.02 1.12
C LYS A 10 -7.10 -35.91 0.30
N GLU A 11 -6.63 -37.08 -0.11
CA GLU A 11 -7.36 -38.02 -0.97
C GLU A 11 -8.75 -38.38 -0.42
N ASN A 12 -8.79 -38.77 0.86
CA ASN A 12 -10.04 -39.07 1.59
C ASN A 12 -10.50 -37.89 2.46
N GLY A 13 -10.18 -36.66 2.05
CA GLY A 13 -10.62 -35.46 2.73
C GLY A 13 -12.08 -35.13 2.45
N ILE A 14 -12.65 -34.25 3.26
CA ILE A 14 -13.96 -33.65 2.99
C ILE A 14 -13.85 -32.74 1.75
N HIS A 15 -14.69 -33.00 0.75
CA HIS A 15 -14.77 -32.31 -0.54
C HIS A 15 -16.22 -31.88 -0.83
N GLU A 16 -16.78 -31.01 0.00
CA GLU A 16 -18.16 -30.54 -0.15
C GLU A 16 -18.29 -29.04 0.14
N VAL A 17 -19.37 -28.45 -0.39
CA VAL A 17 -19.75 -27.07 -0.07
C VAL A 17 -20.55 -27.09 1.24
N ILE A 18 -19.92 -26.61 2.32
CA ILE A 18 -20.51 -26.63 3.67
C ILE A 18 -21.53 -25.51 3.93
N ILE A 19 -21.50 -24.42 3.13
CA ILE A 19 -22.47 -23.32 3.20
C ILE A 19 -22.87 -22.91 1.77
N PRO A 20 -23.98 -23.44 1.23
CA PRO A 20 -24.47 -23.00 -0.06
C PRO A 20 -24.96 -21.54 0.02
N ASN A 21 -24.53 -20.69 -0.92
CA ASN A 21 -24.95 -19.29 -1.03
C ASN A 21 -24.81 -18.48 0.27
N ALA A 22 -23.64 -18.51 0.90
CA ALA A 22 -23.39 -17.80 2.16
C ALA A 22 -23.81 -16.31 2.14
N SER A 23 -23.76 -15.63 0.99
CA SER A 23 -24.22 -14.23 0.84
C SER A 23 -25.70 -13.99 1.13
N LYS A 24 -26.56 -15.03 1.09
CA LYS A 24 -28.02 -14.90 1.19
C LYS A 24 -28.49 -14.23 2.48
N VAL A 25 -27.71 -14.33 3.55
CA VAL A 25 -28.02 -13.69 4.84
C VAL A 25 -27.97 -12.16 4.79
N ALA A 26 -27.28 -11.58 3.80
CA ALA A 26 -27.21 -10.13 3.61
C ALA A 26 -28.20 -9.64 2.53
N SER A 27 -28.42 -10.41 1.46
CA SER A 27 -29.35 -10.04 0.38
C SER A 27 -29.68 -11.24 -0.50
N ASP A 28 -30.90 -11.26 -1.08
CA ASP A 28 -31.28 -12.20 -2.15
C ASP A 28 -30.59 -11.89 -3.49
N ARG A 29 -30.03 -10.67 -3.66
CA ARG A 29 -29.26 -10.28 -4.84
C ARG A 29 -27.78 -10.25 -4.49
N VAL A 30 -26.98 -11.06 -5.18
CA VAL A 30 -25.54 -11.13 -4.96
C VAL A 30 -24.84 -10.12 -5.87
N GLY A 31 -24.05 -9.22 -5.27
CA GLY A 31 -23.07 -8.39 -5.98
C GLY A 31 -21.72 -9.09 -5.95
N LEU A 32 -20.90 -8.79 -4.94
CA LEU A 32 -19.74 -9.61 -4.58
C LEU A 32 -20.19 -10.79 -3.71
N PRO A 33 -19.97 -12.05 -4.15
CA PRO A 33 -20.23 -13.24 -3.33
C PRO A 33 -19.45 -13.24 -2.00
N ALA A 34 -19.83 -14.13 -1.09
CA ALA A 34 -19.14 -14.30 0.17
C ALA A 34 -17.69 -14.74 -0.08
N GLU A 35 -16.73 -14.00 0.46
CA GLU A 35 -15.30 -14.28 0.34
C GLU A 35 -14.56 -13.90 1.64
N GLY A 36 -13.22 -13.98 1.63
CA GLY A 36 -12.40 -13.58 2.78
C GLY A 36 -12.65 -14.44 4.03
N SER A 37 -12.92 -15.72 3.82
CA SER A 37 -13.34 -16.66 4.85
C SER A 37 -12.29 -16.82 5.96
N GLN A 38 -12.68 -16.53 7.20
CA GLN A 38 -11.84 -16.73 8.40
C GLN A 38 -12.64 -17.47 9.47
N MET A 39 -12.14 -18.64 9.87
CA MET A 39 -12.80 -19.53 10.82
C MET A 39 -12.23 -19.33 12.23
N VAL A 40 -13.12 -19.22 13.22
CA VAL A 40 -12.77 -19.23 14.65
C VAL A 40 -13.56 -20.32 15.36
N LYS A 41 -12.91 -21.11 16.22
CA LYS A 41 -13.61 -22.06 17.08
C LYS A 41 -13.68 -21.48 18.49
N HIS A 42 -14.90 -21.25 18.99
CA HIS A 42 -15.13 -20.67 20.31
C HIS A 42 -16.37 -21.30 20.96
N ASN A 43 -16.29 -21.63 22.26
CA ASN A 43 -17.39 -22.20 23.05
C ASN A 43 -18.19 -23.32 22.35
N GLY A 44 -17.48 -24.25 21.69
CA GLY A 44 -18.10 -25.40 21.03
C GLY A 44 -18.75 -25.11 19.67
N TYR A 45 -18.62 -23.89 19.14
CA TYR A 45 -19.05 -23.52 17.79
C TYR A 45 -17.87 -23.17 16.90
N TYR A 46 -18.02 -23.43 15.61
CA TYR A 46 -17.23 -22.89 14.52
C TYR A 46 -17.94 -21.64 13.99
N TYR A 47 -17.26 -20.50 13.95
CA TYR A 47 -17.74 -19.23 13.40
C TYR A 47 -16.94 -18.92 12.14
N LEU A 48 -17.62 -18.85 11.00
CA LEU A 48 -17.04 -18.48 9.72
C LEU A 48 -17.41 -17.04 9.38
N PHE A 49 -16.44 -16.14 9.53
CA PHE A 49 -16.53 -14.75 9.10
C PHE A 49 -16.30 -14.66 7.60
N ASN A 50 -17.17 -13.93 6.90
CA ASN A 50 -17.00 -13.58 5.51
C ASN A 50 -17.35 -12.11 5.27
N ILE A 51 -16.83 -11.57 4.18
CA ILE A 51 -17.30 -10.35 3.54
C ILE A 51 -18.24 -10.72 2.40
N THR A 52 -19.30 -9.93 2.18
CA THR A 52 -20.05 -9.87 0.92
C THR A 52 -20.40 -8.42 0.59
N TRP A 53 -20.72 -8.13 -0.68
CA TRP A 53 -21.13 -6.79 -1.09
C TRP A 53 -22.42 -6.87 -1.91
N PRO A 54 -23.59 -6.60 -1.30
CA PRO A 54 -24.84 -6.50 -2.04
C PRO A 54 -24.80 -5.38 -3.10
N PRO A 55 -25.49 -5.52 -4.24
CA PRO A 55 -25.50 -4.50 -5.29
C PRO A 55 -26.04 -3.16 -4.79
N ASN A 56 -25.40 -2.06 -5.17
CA ASN A 56 -25.77 -0.68 -4.78
C ASN A 56 -25.78 -0.45 -3.25
N ASP A 57 -24.96 -1.20 -2.53
CA ASP A 57 -24.84 -1.16 -1.08
C ASP A 57 -23.37 -0.98 -0.68
N MET A 58 -22.98 -1.47 0.50
CA MET A 58 -21.61 -1.50 0.98
C MET A 58 -21.13 -2.92 1.31
N ARG A 59 -19.81 -3.03 1.45
CA ARG A 59 -19.15 -4.20 2.02
C ARG A 59 -19.69 -4.49 3.42
N THR A 60 -20.09 -5.73 3.66
CA THR A 60 -20.87 -6.17 4.83
C THR A 60 -20.26 -7.43 5.44
N VAL A 61 -20.16 -7.48 6.77
CA VAL A 61 -19.70 -8.67 7.50
C VAL A 61 -20.88 -9.61 7.74
N ILE A 62 -20.70 -10.86 7.36
CA ILE A 62 -21.63 -11.96 7.65
C ILE A 62 -20.89 -13.05 8.42
N VAL A 63 -21.55 -13.62 9.42
CA VAL A 63 -21.01 -14.73 10.21
C VAL A 63 -21.97 -15.89 10.18
N HIS A 64 -21.42 -17.06 9.87
CA HIS A 64 -22.13 -18.32 9.97
C HIS A 64 -21.55 -19.13 11.13
N ARG A 65 -22.38 -19.81 11.93
CA ARG A 65 -21.89 -20.74 12.94
C ARG A 65 -22.52 -22.12 12.86
N ALA A 66 -21.76 -23.12 13.29
CA ALA A 66 -22.18 -24.51 13.41
C ALA A 66 -21.45 -25.21 14.57
N LYS A 67 -21.98 -26.32 15.08
CA LYS A 67 -21.29 -27.15 16.08
C LYS A 67 -20.25 -28.09 15.46
N GLU A 68 -20.52 -28.55 14.24
CA GLU A 68 -19.59 -29.32 13.43
C GLU A 68 -19.06 -28.45 12.29
N ILE A 69 -17.81 -28.69 11.88
CA ILE A 69 -17.18 -27.93 10.78
C ILE A 69 -17.87 -28.16 9.43
N THR A 70 -18.58 -29.28 9.30
CA THR A 70 -19.41 -29.62 8.13
C THR A 70 -20.82 -29.04 8.20
N GLY A 71 -21.18 -28.35 9.28
CA GLY A 71 -22.50 -27.77 9.46
C GLY A 71 -23.49 -28.68 10.21
N PRO A 72 -24.80 -28.38 10.12
CA PRO A 72 -25.39 -27.29 9.36
C PRO A 72 -25.05 -25.92 9.97
N TYR A 73 -24.84 -24.94 9.10
CA TYR A 73 -24.54 -23.57 9.50
C TYR A 73 -25.81 -22.71 9.56
N GLU A 74 -25.98 -21.98 10.66
CA GLU A 74 -26.90 -20.82 10.72
C GLU A 74 -26.10 -19.53 10.48
N GLY A 75 -26.67 -18.54 9.80
CA GLY A 75 -25.95 -17.33 9.41
C GLY A 75 -26.68 -16.04 9.73
N LYS A 76 -25.91 -14.98 9.99
CA LYS A 76 -26.40 -13.64 10.33
C LYS A 76 -25.53 -12.55 9.72
N LEU A 77 -26.16 -11.42 9.40
CA LEU A 77 -25.46 -10.16 9.14
C LEU A 77 -24.96 -9.59 10.48
N MET A 78 -23.67 -9.27 10.56
CA MET A 78 -23.01 -8.83 11.79
C MET A 78 -22.60 -7.36 11.79
N LEU A 79 -22.22 -6.82 10.64
CA LEU A 79 -21.83 -5.41 10.52
C LEU A 79 -22.09 -4.88 9.12
N ARG A 80 -22.70 -3.69 9.06
CA ARG A 80 -22.93 -2.92 7.83
C ARG A 80 -22.72 -1.43 8.15
N ASP A 81 -21.46 -1.06 8.32
CA ASP A 81 -21.06 0.32 8.66
C ASP A 81 -19.90 0.77 7.75
N ARG A 82 -20.11 1.84 6.96
CA ARG A 82 -19.10 2.52 6.13
C ARG A 82 -18.25 1.62 5.20
N GLY A 83 -18.72 0.39 4.92
CA GLY A 83 -17.97 -0.62 4.17
C GLY A 83 -16.80 -1.25 4.94
N ILE A 84 -16.77 -1.13 6.26
CA ILE A 84 -15.76 -1.76 7.14
C ILE A 84 -16.10 -3.24 7.25
N ALA A 85 -15.24 -4.10 6.71
CA ALA A 85 -15.49 -5.53 6.63
C ALA A 85 -14.20 -6.33 6.35
N GLN A 86 -14.35 -7.65 6.18
CA GLN A 86 -13.28 -8.62 5.91
C GLN A 86 -12.20 -8.67 6.99
N GLY A 87 -12.23 -9.75 7.75
CA GLY A 87 -11.40 -9.93 8.93
C GLY A 87 -12.04 -10.92 9.88
N SER A 88 -11.61 -10.90 11.13
CA SER A 88 -12.10 -11.82 12.16
C SER A 88 -12.02 -11.17 13.53
N ILE A 89 -12.02 -12.01 14.57
CA ILE A 89 -12.01 -11.62 15.97
C ILE A 89 -10.72 -12.08 16.64
N ILE A 90 -10.33 -11.37 17.69
CA ILE A 90 -9.17 -11.65 18.52
C ILE A 90 -9.50 -11.32 19.97
N ASP A 91 -8.97 -12.10 20.90
CA ASP A 91 -9.05 -11.85 22.33
C ASP A 91 -7.71 -11.43 22.92
N THR A 92 -7.77 -10.66 24.01
CA THR A 92 -6.61 -10.34 24.82
C THR A 92 -6.40 -11.40 25.89
N SER A 93 -5.21 -11.44 26.49
CA SER A 93 -4.94 -12.31 27.65
C SER A 93 -5.81 -12.00 28.88
N LYS A 94 -6.53 -10.86 28.88
CA LYS A 94 -7.48 -10.47 29.92
C LYS A 94 -8.91 -10.91 29.61
N GLY A 95 -9.16 -11.43 28.41
CA GLY A 95 -10.48 -11.87 27.94
C GLY A 95 -11.30 -10.79 27.24
N ASP A 96 -10.72 -9.62 26.95
CA ASP A 96 -11.37 -8.60 26.13
C ASP A 96 -11.37 -9.02 24.67
N TRP A 97 -12.47 -8.78 23.95
CA TRP A 97 -12.61 -9.17 22.55
C TRP A 97 -12.64 -7.96 21.62
N TYR A 98 -11.99 -8.12 20.48
CA TYR A 98 -11.98 -7.16 19.39
C TYR A 98 -12.26 -7.85 18.05
N ALA A 99 -12.74 -7.08 17.09
CA ALA A 99 -12.77 -7.49 15.69
C ALA A 99 -11.82 -6.61 14.88
N TYR A 100 -10.95 -7.25 14.10
CA TYR A 100 -10.07 -6.57 13.15
C TYR A 100 -10.66 -6.73 11.75
N MET A 101 -10.72 -5.63 11.00
CA MET A 101 -11.30 -5.55 9.65
C MET A 101 -10.48 -4.56 8.82
N PHE A 102 -10.92 -4.24 7.60
CA PHE A 102 -10.42 -3.07 6.88
C PHE A 102 -11.52 -2.30 6.15
N ARG A 103 -11.20 -1.08 5.73
CA ARG A 103 -12.08 -0.21 4.94
C ARG A 103 -11.39 0.22 3.65
N ASP A 104 -12.13 0.17 2.55
CA ASP A 104 -11.68 0.80 1.30
C ASP A 104 -11.80 2.32 1.44
N TYR A 105 -10.68 3.04 1.36
CA TYR A 105 -10.60 4.45 1.72
C TYR A 105 -9.90 5.32 0.66
N GLY A 106 -10.25 5.12 -0.61
CA GLY A 106 -9.69 5.93 -1.70
C GLY A 106 -8.20 5.65 -1.93
N ALA A 107 -7.44 6.68 -2.29
CA ALA A 107 -6.06 6.54 -2.74
C ALA A 107 -5.09 5.99 -1.68
N VAL A 108 -5.33 6.23 -0.38
CA VAL A 108 -4.49 5.64 0.68
C VAL A 108 -4.60 4.11 0.71
N GLY A 109 -5.68 3.57 0.13
CA GLY A 109 -5.90 2.14 -0.05
C GLY A 109 -6.88 1.58 0.96
N ARG A 110 -6.57 0.37 1.44
CA ARG A 110 -7.45 -0.42 2.32
C ARG A 110 -6.87 -0.42 3.71
N ILE A 111 -7.46 0.36 4.61
CA ILE A 111 -6.88 0.66 5.92
C ILE A 111 -7.45 -0.27 7.00
N PRO A 112 -6.61 -0.86 7.87
CA PRO A 112 -7.09 -1.66 9.00
C PRO A 112 -7.99 -0.87 9.94
N TYR A 113 -9.00 -1.55 10.48
CA TYR A 113 -9.88 -1.06 11.54
C TYR A 113 -9.89 -2.08 12.67
N LEU A 114 -9.93 -1.58 13.90
CA LEU A 114 -10.15 -2.38 15.10
C LEU A 114 -11.41 -1.84 15.79
N MET A 115 -12.25 -2.73 16.30
CA MET A 115 -13.47 -2.37 17.02
C MET A 115 -13.69 -3.29 18.22
N PRO A 116 -14.32 -2.80 19.31
CA PRO A 116 -14.70 -3.68 20.40
C PRO A 116 -15.69 -4.74 19.92
N MET A 117 -15.65 -5.91 20.54
CA MET A 117 -16.58 -7.00 20.29
C MET A 117 -17.03 -7.61 21.62
N LYS A 118 -18.29 -8.03 21.71
CA LYS A 118 -18.80 -8.79 22.86
C LYS A 118 -19.59 -10.01 22.42
N TRP A 119 -19.63 -11.03 23.26
CA TRP A 119 -20.48 -12.20 23.06
C TRP A 119 -21.87 -11.98 23.67
N GLU A 120 -22.92 -12.26 22.90
CA GLU A 120 -24.29 -12.26 23.39
C GLU A 120 -25.07 -13.39 22.73
N ASN A 121 -25.69 -14.27 23.53
CA ASN A 121 -26.39 -15.46 23.04
C ASN A 121 -25.53 -16.30 22.07
N ASP A 122 -24.26 -16.49 22.44
CA ASP A 122 -23.21 -17.17 21.67
C ASP A 122 -22.91 -16.54 20.30
N TRP A 123 -23.33 -15.29 20.02
CA TRP A 123 -23.00 -14.56 18.80
C TRP A 123 -22.03 -13.42 19.09
N PRO A 124 -21.09 -13.11 18.17
CA PRO A 124 -20.27 -11.91 18.29
C PRO A 124 -21.11 -10.69 17.91
N LEU A 125 -21.10 -9.67 18.76
CA LEU A 125 -21.65 -8.35 18.48
C LEU A 125 -20.50 -7.41 18.17
N LEU A 126 -20.46 -6.90 16.94
CA LEU A 126 -19.36 -6.08 16.44
C LEU A 126 -19.63 -4.59 16.67
N GLY A 127 -18.64 -3.89 17.23
CA GLY A 127 -18.72 -2.45 17.48
C GLY A 127 -19.64 -2.09 18.66
N VAL A 128 -20.09 -0.84 18.66
CA VAL A 128 -21.01 -0.29 19.66
C VAL A 128 -22.34 -0.03 18.97
N GLU A 129 -23.39 -0.76 19.39
CA GLU A 129 -24.73 -0.69 18.79
C GLU A 129 -24.72 -0.91 17.26
N GLY A 130 -23.84 -1.79 16.76
CA GLY A 130 -23.72 -2.11 15.34
C GLY A 130 -22.95 -1.09 14.51
N THR A 131 -22.27 -0.13 15.15
CA THR A 131 -21.43 0.88 14.51
C THR A 131 -19.97 0.78 14.95
N VAL A 132 -19.03 1.15 14.07
CA VAL A 132 -17.61 1.17 14.42
C VAL A 132 -17.27 2.52 15.06
N PRO A 133 -16.83 2.57 16.33
CA PRO A 133 -16.47 3.85 16.96
C PRO A 133 -15.19 4.42 16.35
N ASP A 134 -15.09 5.75 16.29
CA ASP A 134 -13.88 6.43 15.79
C ASP A 134 -12.76 6.52 16.86
N THR A 135 -13.09 6.29 18.13
CA THR A 135 -12.15 6.20 19.24
C THR A 135 -12.24 4.83 19.91
N LEU A 136 -11.11 4.35 20.42
CA LEU A 136 -11.02 3.09 21.16
C LEU A 136 -10.51 3.37 22.57
N ASP A 137 -11.15 2.74 23.55
CA ASP A 137 -10.67 2.72 24.93
C ASP A 137 -9.59 1.63 25.07
N ILE A 138 -8.46 1.84 24.41
CA ILE A 138 -7.26 1.03 24.53
C ILE A 138 -6.08 1.92 24.92
N PRO A 139 -5.15 1.47 25.77
CA PRO A 139 -3.97 2.24 26.10
C PRO A 139 -3.20 2.61 24.84
N ALA A 140 -2.84 3.88 24.69
CA ALA A 140 -1.94 4.30 23.63
C ALA A 140 -0.58 3.61 23.81
N ALA A 141 -0.04 3.06 22.73
CA ALA A 141 1.33 2.56 22.71
C ALA A 141 2.32 3.74 22.79
N GLU A 142 3.51 3.49 23.35
CA GLU A 142 4.60 4.49 23.33
C GLU A 142 4.98 4.89 21.90
N GLN A 143 4.90 3.92 20.98
CA GLN A 143 5.07 4.11 19.55
C GLN A 143 3.71 4.34 18.89
N THR A 144 3.53 5.53 18.33
CA THR A 144 2.25 5.96 17.73
C THR A 144 2.39 6.17 16.22
N GLY A 145 1.25 6.38 15.55
CA GLY A 145 1.20 6.62 14.11
C GLY A 145 1.57 5.38 13.30
N VAL A 146 2.44 5.57 12.30
CA VAL A 146 2.83 4.54 11.33
C VAL A 146 4.18 3.88 11.66
N TRP A 147 4.57 3.93 12.93
CA TRP A 147 5.80 3.31 13.41
C TRP A 147 5.88 1.83 13.02
N GLY A 148 7.04 1.39 12.53
CA GLY A 148 7.26 0.02 12.06
C GLY A 148 6.64 -0.32 10.69
N ILE A 149 5.84 0.57 10.10
CA ILE A 149 5.23 0.39 8.77
C ILE A 149 5.98 1.17 7.69
N VAL A 150 6.46 2.36 8.03
CA VAL A 150 7.30 3.23 7.20
C VAL A 150 8.41 3.84 8.04
N ALA A 151 9.52 4.20 7.41
CA ALA A 151 10.60 4.95 8.07
C ALA A 151 11.48 5.69 7.06
N SER A 152 12.16 6.72 7.55
CA SER A 152 13.26 7.35 6.82
C SER A 152 14.48 6.43 6.79
N ASP A 153 15.31 6.58 5.77
CA ASP A 153 16.52 5.79 5.55
C ASP A 153 17.58 6.67 4.90
N GLU A 154 18.74 6.77 5.55
CA GLU A 154 19.89 7.54 5.04
C GLU A 154 20.90 6.61 4.31
N PHE A 155 20.51 5.36 4.01
CA PHE A 155 21.28 4.34 3.29
C PHE A 155 22.69 4.02 3.82
N ASN A 156 23.03 4.54 5.00
CA ASN A 156 24.20 4.15 5.76
C ASN A 156 23.99 2.73 6.29
N ARG A 157 24.94 1.85 5.99
CA ARG A 157 24.96 0.45 6.46
C ARG A 157 26.32 0.12 7.02
N ILE A 158 26.34 -0.57 8.15
CA ILE A 158 27.52 -1.22 8.71
C ILE A 158 27.43 -2.73 8.54
N GLU A 159 28.55 -3.42 8.76
CA GLU A 159 28.58 -4.88 8.68
C GLU A 159 27.59 -5.50 9.68
N GLY A 160 26.70 -6.37 9.18
CA GLY A 160 25.66 -7.02 9.96
C GLY A 160 24.28 -6.35 9.89
N ASP A 161 24.17 -5.16 9.30
CA ASP A 161 22.88 -4.52 9.06
C ASP A 161 22.05 -5.26 8.01
N ASP A 162 20.72 -5.23 8.17
CA ASP A 162 19.81 -5.57 7.08
C ASP A 162 20.00 -4.55 5.94
N PRO A 163 20.33 -4.99 4.70
CA PRO A 163 20.59 -4.05 3.62
C PRO A 163 19.36 -3.19 3.31
N LEU A 164 18.16 -3.78 3.33
CA LEU A 164 16.90 -3.08 3.19
C LEU A 164 15.97 -3.50 4.34
N PRO A 165 15.69 -2.62 5.31
CA PRO A 165 14.76 -2.92 6.40
C PRO A 165 13.33 -3.24 5.91
N LEU A 166 12.54 -3.90 6.76
CA LEU A 166 11.24 -4.52 6.41
C LEU A 166 10.17 -3.58 5.83
N TYR A 167 10.29 -2.27 6.05
CA TYR A 167 9.38 -1.28 5.47
C TYR A 167 9.57 -1.14 3.95
N TRP A 168 10.77 -1.44 3.44
CA TRP A 168 11.06 -1.45 2.02
C TRP A 168 10.46 -2.66 1.31
N GLN A 169 9.82 -2.41 0.17
CA GLN A 169 9.39 -3.48 -0.71
C GLN A 169 9.64 -3.05 -2.16
N TRP A 170 10.02 -4.00 -3.01
CA TRP A 170 10.17 -3.75 -4.44
C TRP A 170 8.81 -3.76 -5.14
N ASN A 171 8.65 -2.91 -6.16
CA ASN A 171 7.58 -3.12 -7.12
C ASN A 171 7.93 -4.34 -7.98
N HIS A 172 7.21 -5.45 -7.78
CA HIS A 172 7.52 -6.77 -8.37
C HIS A 172 8.91 -7.30 -7.94
N ASN A 173 9.34 -8.41 -8.57
CA ASN A 173 10.63 -9.01 -8.27
C ASN A 173 11.77 -8.07 -8.69
N PRO A 174 12.74 -7.78 -7.81
CA PRO A 174 13.92 -7.01 -8.16
C PRO A 174 14.87 -7.83 -9.04
N ASP A 175 15.78 -7.13 -9.71
CA ASP A 175 16.99 -7.68 -10.30
C ASP A 175 18.19 -7.25 -9.46
N HIS A 176 18.73 -8.19 -8.68
CA HIS A 176 19.78 -7.93 -7.68
C HIS A 176 21.12 -7.47 -8.27
N ARG A 177 21.29 -7.54 -9.60
CA ARG A 177 22.49 -7.01 -10.28
C ARG A 177 22.48 -5.49 -10.44
N TYR A 178 21.33 -4.87 -10.25
CA TYR A 178 21.05 -3.50 -10.66
C TYR A 178 20.63 -2.59 -9.51
N TRP A 179 20.91 -3.01 -8.27
CA TRP A 179 20.88 -2.13 -7.10
C TRP A 179 22.05 -2.48 -6.19
N SER A 180 22.61 -1.48 -5.51
CA SER A 180 23.70 -1.68 -4.56
C SER A 180 23.65 -0.62 -3.45
N LEU A 181 24.06 -1.01 -2.24
CA LEU A 181 24.38 -0.09 -1.13
C LEU A 181 25.89 -0.02 -0.86
N SER A 182 26.68 -0.90 -1.49
CA SER A 182 28.13 -0.97 -1.29
C SER A 182 28.94 -0.29 -2.39
N ASP A 183 28.38 -0.12 -3.59
CA ASP A 183 29.07 0.52 -4.72
C ASP A 183 29.28 2.02 -4.51
N SER A 184 28.47 2.61 -3.62
CA SER A 184 28.60 3.97 -3.11
C SER A 184 28.10 3.99 -1.66
N PRO A 185 28.95 3.70 -0.66
CA PRO A 185 28.54 3.65 0.74
C PRO A 185 27.84 4.94 1.18
N GLY A 186 26.69 4.80 1.84
CA GLY A 186 25.81 5.92 2.21
C GLY A 186 24.76 6.27 1.15
N TYR A 187 24.72 5.56 0.01
CA TYR A 187 23.75 5.80 -1.06
C TYR A 187 23.09 4.49 -1.51
N LEU A 188 21.84 4.58 -1.95
CA LEU A 188 21.22 3.57 -2.79
C LEU A 188 21.57 3.84 -4.26
N ARG A 189 22.40 2.98 -4.85
CA ARG A 189 22.66 2.99 -6.29
C ARG A 189 21.59 2.20 -7.03
N LEU A 190 20.98 2.78 -8.06
CA LEU A 190 20.14 2.09 -9.04
C LEU A 190 20.77 2.17 -10.43
N THR A 191 20.97 1.03 -11.09
CA THR A 191 21.58 0.93 -12.42
C THR A 191 20.56 0.44 -13.45
N THR A 192 20.50 1.05 -14.63
CA THR A 192 19.60 0.59 -15.69
C THR A 192 20.16 -0.66 -16.37
N GLY A 193 19.44 -1.78 -16.30
CA GLY A 193 19.84 -3.04 -16.95
C GLY A 193 19.17 -3.31 -18.30
N ARG A 194 18.17 -2.51 -18.66
CA ARG A 194 17.33 -2.63 -19.86
C ARG A 194 16.66 -1.29 -20.16
N THR A 195 16.00 -1.20 -21.30
CA THR A 195 15.10 -0.09 -21.63
C THR A 195 13.65 -0.45 -21.29
N ASP A 196 12.89 0.52 -20.82
CA ASP A 196 11.47 0.42 -20.51
C ASP A 196 10.70 1.62 -21.10
N LEU A 197 9.44 1.40 -21.50
CA LEU A 197 8.60 2.44 -22.13
C LEU A 197 7.84 3.29 -21.11
N SER A 198 7.78 2.85 -19.85
CA SER A 198 6.99 3.47 -18.80
C SER A 198 7.61 3.17 -17.43
N PRO A 199 7.49 4.10 -16.46
CA PRO A 199 7.92 3.84 -15.09
C PRO A 199 7.17 2.67 -14.42
N LEU A 200 5.98 2.29 -14.92
CA LEU A 200 5.24 1.13 -14.39
C LEU A 200 5.87 -0.22 -14.80
N GLN A 201 6.71 -0.23 -15.84
CA GLN A 201 7.42 -1.42 -16.32
C GLN A 201 8.85 -1.51 -15.76
N ALA A 202 9.35 -0.41 -15.19
CA ALA A 202 10.69 -0.34 -14.64
C ALA A 202 10.89 -1.38 -13.54
N ARG A 203 12.02 -2.10 -13.63
CA ARG A 203 12.50 -2.94 -12.53
C ARG A 203 13.18 -2.08 -11.46
N ASN A 204 13.28 -2.64 -10.26
CA ASN A 204 13.99 -2.02 -9.12
C ASN A 204 13.42 -0.66 -8.71
N THR A 205 12.10 -0.46 -8.83
CA THR A 205 11.41 0.63 -8.14
C THR A 205 11.27 0.26 -6.67
N LEU A 206 12.11 0.83 -5.81
CA LEU A 206 12.12 0.59 -4.37
C LEU A 206 11.07 1.47 -3.71
N THR A 207 10.18 0.91 -2.87
CA THR A 207 8.97 1.62 -2.43
C THR A 207 8.64 1.43 -0.96
N GLN A 208 7.98 2.43 -0.37
CA GLN A 208 7.25 2.34 0.90
C GLN A 208 5.80 2.80 0.72
N ARG A 209 4.94 2.48 1.69
CA ARG A 209 3.52 2.90 1.68
C ARG A 209 3.42 4.42 1.84
N ALA A 210 2.52 5.07 1.09
CA ALA A 210 2.01 6.37 1.52
C ALA A 210 0.99 6.14 2.64
N PHE A 211 0.78 7.13 3.51
CA PHE A 211 -0.15 7.01 4.64
C PHE A 211 -0.94 8.29 4.89
N GLY A 212 -2.05 8.16 5.60
CA GLY A 212 -2.97 9.26 5.92
C GLY A 212 -2.78 9.80 7.34
N PRO A 213 -3.41 10.95 7.66
CA PRO A 213 -4.24 11.74 6.75
C PRO A 213 -3.44 12.50 5.68
N GLU A 214 -2.15 12.72 5.93
CA GLU A 214 -1.20 13.37 5.04
C GLU A 214 0.15 12.66 5.16
N SER A 215 0.92 12.63 4.09
CA SER A 215 2.32 12.19 4.14
C SER A 215 3.13 12.80 3.01
N ALA A 216 4.43 12.95 3.24
CA ALA A 216 5.38 13.37 2.24
C ALA A 216 6.60 12.45 2.23
N ALA A 217 7.20 12.26 1.05
CA ALA A 217 8.49 11.62 0.92
C ALA A 217 9.45 12.50 0.12
N SER A 218 10.71 12.53 0.52
CA SER A 218 11.76 13.26 -0.21
C SER A 218 13.06 12.47 -0.34
N THR A 219 13.86 12.85 -1.33
CA THR A 219 15.18 12.27 -1.62
C THR A 219 16.10 13.30 -2.26
N PHE A 220 17.40 13.01 -2.32
CA PHE A 220 18.34 13.64 -3.24
C PHE A 220 18.88 12.59 -4.19
N VAL A 221 18.95 12.90 -5.49
CA VAL A 221 19.45 12.00 -6.53
C VAL A 221 20.62 12.63 -7.28
N GLU A 222 21.76 11.92 -7.33
CA GLU A 222 22.89 12.23 -8.21
C GLU A 222 22.70 11.68 -9.61
N ILE A 223 22.97 12.50 -10.62
CA ILE A 223 22.57 12.25 -12.01
C ILE A 223 23.71 12.21 -13.01
N THR A 224 24.95 12.48 -12.57
CA THR A 224 26.12 12.66 -13.47
C THR A 224 26.45 11.42 -14.32
N ARG A 225 25.93 10.25 -13.92
CA ARG A 225 26.21 8.94 -14.50
C ARG A 225 25.03 8.36 -15.28
N MET A 226 23.97 9.15 -15.46
CA MET A 226 22.88 8.84 -16.38
C MET A 226 23.37 8.80 -17.83
N LYS A 227 22.72 7.99 -18.66
CA LYS A 227 22.87 7.92 -20.12
C LYS A 227 21.68 8.55 -20.85
N ASN A 228 21.83 8.72 -22.16
CA ASN A 228 20.77 9.31 -22.98
C ASN A 228 19.49 8.47 -22.85
N GLY A 229 18.38 9.13 -22.57
CA GLY A 229 17.08 8.50 -22.34
C GLY A 229 16.85 7.99 -20.92
N ASP A 230 17.77 8.18 -19.98
CA ASP A 230 17.53 7.85 -18.57
C ASP A 230 16.56 8.83 -17.89
N TYR A 231 15.77 8.29 -16.97
CA TYR A 231 14.87 9.00 -16.07
C TYR A 231 15.10 8.49 -14.64
N ALA A 232 15.44 9.39 -13.71
CA ALA A 232 15.69 9.05 -12.31
C ALA A 232 14.96 9.99 -11.36
N GLY A 233 14.32 9.48 -10.32
CA GLY A 233 13.62 10.31 -9.35
C GLY A 233 12.65 9.55 -8.45
N MET A 234 11.54 10.20 -8.13
CA MET A 234 10.48 9.70 -7.26
C MET A 234 9.17 9.45 -8.01
N ILE A 235 8.37 8.50 -7.51
CA ILE A 235 7.04 8.20 -8.03
C ILE A 235 6.00 8.04 -6.91
N ALA A 236 4.82 8.65 -7.10
CA ALA A 236 3.58 8.27 -6.42
C ALA A 236 2.97 7.09 -7.19
N LEU A 237 3.31 5.87 -6.78
CA LEU A 237 3.08 4.65 -7.53
C LEU A 237 1.68 4.09 -7.32
N GLN A 238 0.93 4.07 -8.42
CA GLN A 238 -0.26 3.28 -8.72
C GLN A 238 -0.37 3.25 -10.26
N ARG A 239 -1.37 2.59 -10.87
CA ARG A 239 -1.64 2.64 -12.33
C ARG A 239 -1.70 4.08 -12.81
N LYS A 240 -2.40 4.94 -12.06
CA LYS A 240 -2.37 6.38 -12.27
C LYS A 240 -1.30 6.98 -11.37
N TYR A 241 -0.22 7.50 -11.93
CA TYR A 241 0.95 7.89 -11.15
C TYR A 241 1.34 9.35 -11.37
N ALA A 242 2.16 9.87 -10.45
CA ALA A 242 2.93 11.09 -10.65
C ALA A 242 4.40 10.73 -10.51
N PHE A 243 5.20 11.07 -11.50
CA PHE A 243 6.65 10.94 -11.44
C PHE A 243 7.26 12.34 -11.41
N VAL A 244 8.23 12.56 -10.53
CA VAL A 244 9.05 13.76 -10.49
C VAL A 244 10.51 13.34 -10.41
N GLY A 245 11.34 13.89 -11.30
CA GLY A 245 12.72 13.45 -11.42
C GLY A 245 13.50 14.22 -12.45
N VAL A 246 14.63 13.66 -12.84
CA VAL A 246 15.48 14.19 -13.91
C VAL A 246 15.39 13.27 -15.10
N LYS A 247 15.24 13.84 -16.30
CA LYS A 247 15.50 13.14 -17.57
C LYS A 247 16.83 13.59 -18.16
N LYS A 248 17.53 12.68 -18.81
CA LYS A 248 18.69 12.98 -19.64
C LYS A 248 18.34 12.82 -21.11
N GLU A 249 18.49 13.90 -21.87
CA GLU A 249 18.34 13.90 -23.32
C GLU A 249 19.63 14.45 -23.95
N ASP A 250 20.35 13.55 -24.61
CA ASP A 250 21.73 13.76 -25.05
C ASP A 250 22.60 14.22 -23.87
N ASP A 251 23.26 15.38 -23.98
CA ASP A 251 24.10 15.95 -22.92
C ASP A 251 23.36 16.93 -22.00
N ARG A 252 22.02 16.98 -22.06
CA ARG A 252 21.20 17.90 -21.26
C ARG A 252 20.39 17.16 -20.20
N TYR A 253 20.34 17.75 -19.02
CA TYR A 253 19.47 17.33 -17.92
C TYR A 253 18.29 18.28 -17.79
N ALA A 254 17.11 17.73 -17.50
CA ALA A 254 15.94 18.52 -17.15
C ALA A 254 15.19 17.88 -15.99
N ILE A 255 14.79 18.70 -15.01
CA ILE A 255 13.81 18.31 -13.99
C ILE A 255 12.45 18.24 -14.67
N VAL A 256 11.76 17.11 -14.54
CA VAL A 256 10.47 16.85 -15.17
C VAL A 256 9.44 16.39 -14.16
N MET A 257 8.18 16.68 -14.47
CA MET A 257 7.03 16.04 -13.84
C MET A 257 6.19 15.36 -14.93
N ILE A 258 5.93 14.07 -14.75
CA ILE A 258 5.06 13.27 -15.62
C ILE A 258 3.79 12.96 -14.85
N ASN A 259 2.65 13.35 -15.41
CA ASN A 259 1.33 13.04 -14.91
C ASN A 259 0.73 11.86 -15.70
N GLY A 260 0.59 10.72 -15.03
CA GLY A 260 0.01 9.49 -15.57
C GLY A 260 -1.47 9.29 -15.17
N GLU A 261 -2.25 10.35 -14.95
CA GLU A 261 -3.67 10.25 -14.58
C GLU A 261 -4.56 9.66 -15.69
N LYS A 262 -4.14 9.86 -16.95
CA LYS A 262 -4.79 9.36 -18.17
C LYS A 262 -4.03 8.16 -18.72
N ASP A 263 -4.63 7.44 -19.67
CA ASP A 263 -3.98 6.27 -20.29
C ASP A 263 -2.69 6.64 -21.04
N GLU A 264 -2.63 7.84 -21.62
CA GLU A 264 -1.40 8.43 -22.14
C GLU A 264 -0.78 9.39 -21.11
N PRO A 265 0.40 9.07 -20.54
CA PRO A 265 1.07 9.94 -19.59
C PRO A 265 1.61 11.20 -20.29
N VAL A 266 1.55 12.33 -19.59
CA VAL A 266 1.97 13.63 -20.13
C VAL A 266 3.11 14.20 -19.29
N GLU A 267 4.21 14.58 -19.94
CA GLU A 267 5.22 15.46 -19.33
C GLU A 267 4.62 16.87 -19.23
N VAL A 268 4.21 17.28 -18.04
CA VAL A 268 3.49 18.55 -17.81
C VAL A 268 4.42 19.70 -17.40
N ALA A 269 5.69 19.39 -17.09
CA ALA A 269 6.72 20.37 -16.79
C ALA A 269 8.10 19.82 -17.14
N SER A 270 8.99 20.71 -17.59
CA SER A 270 10.39 20.43 -17.91
C SER A 270 11.24 21.68 -17.71
N ILE A 271 12.22 21.62 -16.81
CA ILE A 271 13.06 22.75 -16.42
C ILE A 271 14.53 22.33 -16.58
N PRO A 272 15.37 23.07 -17.33
CA PRO A 272 16.79 22.75 -17.46
C PRO A 272 17.49 22.66 -16.10
N LEU A 273 18.32 21.63 -15.92
CA LEU A 273 19.12 21.44 -14.71
C LEU A 273 20.61 21.59 -15.04
N GLN A 274 21.29 22.45 -14.29
CA GLN A 274 22.73 22.74 -14.44
C GLN A 274 23.56 22.23 -13.25
N GLN A 275 22.95 21.45 -12.35
CA GLN A 275 23.61 20.85 -11.20
C GLN A 275 23.82 19.33 -11.41
N ASN A 276 24.68 18.73 -10.58
CA ASN A 276 25.01 17.31 -10.63
C ASN A 276 23.98 16.40 -9.93
N GLY A 277 22.97 16.98 -9.31
CA GLY A 277 21.90 16.31 -8.58
C GLY A 277 20.79 17.29 -8.21
N VAL A 278 19.72 16.78 -7.63
CA VAL A 278 18.56 17.60 -7.22
C VAL A 278 17.79 16.92 -6.09
N HIS A 279 17.20 17.70 -5.19
CA HIS A 279 16.26 17.21 -4.20
C HIS A 279 14.85 17.13 -4.78
N LEU A 280 14.14 16.05 -4.50
CA LEU A 280 12.79 15.77 -5.00
C LEU A 280 11.87 15.46 -3.83
N LYS A 281 10.61 15.89 -3.92
CA LYS A 281 9.59 15.61 -2.91
C LYS A 281 8.23 15.36 -3.57
N ILE A 282 7.49 14.42 -3.01
CA ILE A 282 6.07 14.20 -3.31
C ILE A 282 5.29 14.32 -2.00
N GLU A 283 4.21 15.11 -2.03
CA GLU A 283 3.25 15.24 -0.94
C GLU A 283 1.92 14.59 -1.34
N CYS A 284 1.32 13.81 -0.43
CA CYS A 284 0.02 13.17 -0.59
C CYS A 284 -0.95 13.66 0.49
N ASP A 285 -2.10 14.18 0.04
CA ASP A 285 -3.22 14.62 0.88
C ASP A 285 -4.37 13.60 0.72
N PHE A 286 -4.69 12.92 1.82
CA PHE A 286 -5.77 11.94 1.93
C PHE A 286 -6.89 12.41 2.88
N LYS A 287 -6.81 13.64 3.42
CA LYS A 287 -7.84 14.19 4.32
C LYS A 287 -9.17 14.18 3.61
N GLU A 288 -10.19 13.60 4.24
CA GLU A 288 -11.53 13.50 3.65
C GLU A 288 -11.55 12.94 2.22
N ARG A 289 -10.58 12.08 1.87
CA ARG A 289 -10.40 11.51 0.52
C ARG A 289 -10.27 12.56 -0.58
N THR A 290 -9.63 13.69 -0.28
CA THR A 290 -9.21 14.68 -1.30
C THR A 290 -8.36 14.02 -2.37
N ASP A 291 -7.53 13.04 -1.99
CA ASP A 291 -6.75 12.13 -2.83
C ASP A 291 -5.89 12.89 -3.85
N LYS A 292 -5.03 13.79 -3.36
CA LYS A 292 -4.17 14.65 -4.21
C LYS A 292 -2.69 14.40 -3.97
N ALA A 293 -1.91 14.24 -5.04
CA ALA A 293 -0.45 14.25 -4.97
C ALA A 293 0.15 15.49 -5.66
N ARG A 294 1.16 16.09 -5.03
CA ARG A 294 1.87 17.28 -5.53
C ARG A 294 3.37 17.03 -5.52
N CYS A 295 4.04 17.46 -6.57
CA CYS A 295 5.47 17.25 -6.78
C CYS A 295 6.25 18.55 -6.59
N TYR A 296 7.44 18.44 -6.01
CA TYR A 296 8.34 19.56 -5.74
C TYR A 296 9.77 19.16 -6.05
N TYR A 297 10.60 20.16 -6.32
CA TYR A 297 12.06 20.02 -6.38
C TYR A 297 12.73 21.10 -5.53
N SER A 298 13.98 20.88 -5.17
CA SER A 298 14.84 21.87 -4.51
C SER A 298 16.29 21.75 -4.99
N LEU A 299 16.93 22.89 -5.22
CA LEU A 299 18.33 22.99 -5.67
C LEU A 299 19.32 23.17 -4.51
N ASP A 300 18.82 23.39 -3.29
CA ASP A 300 19.59 23.69 -2.08
C ASP A 300 19.23 22.76 -0.90
N GLY A 301 18.20 21.91 -1.05
CA GLY A 301 17.69 21.03 0.00
C GLY A 301 16.84 21.74 1.07
N VAL A 302 16.61 23.05 0.93
CA VAL A 302 15.93 23.90 1.91
C VAL A 302 14.68 24.53 1.32
N SER A 303 14.82 25.17 0.16
CA SER A 303 13.76 25.90 -0.54
C SER A 303 13.09 24.98 -1.56
N TRP A 304 11.82 24.63 -1.33
CA TRP A 304 11.05 23.74 -2.19
C TRP A 304 10.18 24.50 -3.19
N THR A 305 10.33 24.20 -4.48
CA THR A 305 9.55 24.79 -5.57
C THR A 305 8.58 23.75 -6.13
N PRO A 306 7.27 24.04 -6.26
CA PRO A 306 6.32 23.13 -6.90
C PRO A 306 6.63 22.98 -8.39
N ILE A 307 6.39 21.78 -8.93
CA ILE A 307 6.57 21.47 -10.36
C ILE A 307 5.38 20.69 -10.92
N GLY A 308 4.91 21.11 -12.10
CA GLY A 308 3.80 20.48 -12.80
C GLY A 308 2.44 20.79 -12.18
N ASN A 309 1.47 19.91 -12.43
CA ASN A 309 0.11 20.01 -11.91
C ASN A 309 -0.13 19.00 -10.77
N THR A 310 -1.30 19.09 -10.13
CA THR A 310 -1.73 18.09 -9.12
C THR A 310 -2.17 16.80 -9.83
N LEU A 311 -1.73 15.65 -9.33
CA LEU A 311 -2.33 14.37 -9.68
C LEU A 311 -3.59 14.17 -8.83
N GLN A 312 -4.74 13.94 -9.48
CA GLN A 312 -5.90 13.40 -8.79
C GLN A 312 -5.72 11.90 -8.64
N MET A 313 -5.26 11.48 -7.46
CA MET A 313 -5.02 10.08 -7.16
C MET A 313 -6.35 9.30 -7.22
N ALA A 314 -6.27 8.04 -7.65
CA ALA A 314 -7.42 7.15 -7.67
C ALA A 314 -6.99 5.73 -7.36
N TYR A 315 -7.76 5.03 -6.52
CA TYR A 315 -7.61 3.59 -6.34
C TYR A 315 -8.22 2.86 -7.54
N THR A 316 -7.41 2.12 -8.29
CA THR A 316 -7.89 1.37 -9.46
C THR A 316 -7.51 -0.11 -9.38
N LEU A 317 -8.20 -0.91 -10.18
CA LEU A 317 -7.84 -2.28 -10.52
C LEU A 317 -7.51 -2.22 -12.02
N PRO A 318 -6.27 -2.49 -12.47
CA PRO A 318 -5.21 -3.30 -11.86
C PRO A 318 -4.38 -2.64 -10.74
N HIS A 319 -3.45 -3.42 -10.16
CA HIS A 319 -2.59 -3.19 -8.98
C HIS A 319 -3.26 -3.44 -7.63
N PHE A 320 -4.52 -3.03 -7.45
CA PHE A 320 -5.29 -3.35 -6.23
C PHE A 320 -4.49 -2.99 -4.96
N MET A 321 -3.98 -1.75 -4.92
CA MET A 321 -3.01 -1.29 -3.93
C MET A 321 -3.21 0.21 -3.66
N GLY A 322 -3.01 0.64 -2.42
CA GLY A 322 -2.92 2.08 -2.09
C GLY A 322 -1.66 2.70 -2.72
N TYR A 323 -1.61 4.02 -2.81
CA TYR A 323 -0.43 4.70 -3.34
C TYR A 323 0.82 4.43 -2.49
N ARG A 324 1.97 4.37 -3.16
CA ARG A 324 3.28 4.13 -2.55
C ARG A 324 4.26 5.18 -3.04
N PHE A 325 5.14 5.66 -2.18
CA PHE A 325 6.29 6.45 -2.61
C PHE A 325 7.37 5.50 -3.12
N GLY A 326 7.99 5.82 -4.25
CA GLY A 326 9.05 5.00 -4.83
C GLY A 326 10.26 5.80 -5.28
N LEU A 327 11.44 5.23 -5.10
CA LEU A 327 12.68 5.63 -5.76
C LEU A 327 12.86 4.80 -7.03
N ILE A 328 13.15 5.44 -8.15
CA ILE A 328 13.11 4.81 -9.47
C ILE A 328 14.18 5.37 -10.38
N HIS A 329 14.83 4.50 -11.15
CA HIS A 329 15.71 4.84 -12.26
C HIS A 329 15.45 3.87 -13.43
N TYR A 330 15.09 4.40 -14.60
CA TYR A 330 14.82 3.61 -15.81
C TYR A 330 15.36 4.28 -17.07
N ALA A 331 15.69 3.47 -18.09
CA ALA A 331 16.21 3.94 -19.37
C ALA A 331 15.15 3.80 -20.47
N THR A 332 15.11 4.73 -21.41
CA THR A 332 14.24 4.65 -22.60
C THR A 332 15.02 4.43 -23.90
N LYS A 333 16.32 4.79 -23.94
CA LYS A 333 17.19 4.66 -25.12
C LYS A 333 18.42 3.79 -24.84
N GLU A 334 19.26 4.20 -23.90
CA GLU A 334 20.52 3.51 -23.59
C GLU A 334 20.55 3.03 -22.13
N SER A 335 20.81 1.73 -21.93
CA SER A 335 20.95 1.18 -20.57
C SER A 335 22.41 1.17 -20.09
N GLY A 336 22.59 0.93 -18.79
CA GLY A 336 23.87 0.87 -18.10
C GLY A 336 24.29 2.20 -17.47
N GLY A 337 23.42 3.21 -17.48
CA GLY A 337 23.57 4.39 -16.62
C GLY A 337 23.23 4.05 -15.17
N TYR A 338 23.71 4.85 -14.22
CA TYR A 338 23.32 4.69 -12.81
C TYR A 338 23.09 6.04 -12.13
N THR A 339 22.34 6.00 -11.03
CA THR A 339 22.10 7.14 -10.14
C THR A 339 22.24 6.70 -8.70
N ASP A 340 22.69 7.62 -7.86
CA ASP A 340 22.87 7.39 -6.42
C ASP A 340 21.85 8.25 -5.66
N PHE A 341 21.02 7.60 -4.84
CA PHE A 341 20.06 8.26 -3.96
C PHE A 341 20.66 8.36 -2.56
N ASP A 342 20.78 9.57 -2.03
CA ASP A 342 21.45 9.86 -0.74
C ASP A 342 20.59 9.47 0.47
N TYR A 343 19.29 9.80 0.41
CA TYR A 343 18.37 9.51 1.48
C TYR A 343 16.96 9.25 0.96
N TYR A 344 16.13 8.64 1.79
CA TYR A 344 14.68 8.65 1.71
C TYR A 344 14.14 9.16 3.03
N ARG A 345 13.46 10.30 3.02
CA ARG A 345 12.87 10.87 4.24
C ARG A 345 11.37 10.90 4.12
N ILE A 346 10.68 10.32 5.10
CA ILE A 346 9.22 10.26 5.19
C ILE A 346 8.73 11.16 6.33
N GLU A 347 7.69 11.92 6.06
CA GLU A 347 7.09 12.88 7.00
C GLU A 347 5.56 12.68 7.04
N ASP A 348 4.95 12.95 8.20
CA ASP A 348 3.50 12.90 8.43
C ASP A 348 2.81 14.26 8.21
N GLN A 349 3.54 15.23 7.66
CA GLN A 349 3.09 16.57 7.36
C GLN A 349 3.37 16.92 5.90
N ILE A 350 2.56 17.83 5.36
CA ILE A 350 2.75 18.41 4.04
C ILE A 350 2.85 19.93 4.18
N THR A 351 3.40 20.61 3.17
CA THR A 351 3.48 22.08 3.16
C THR A 351 2.07 22.68 3.25
N THR A 352 1.76 23.34 4.37
CA THR A 352 0.50 24.07 4.54
C THR A 352 0.44 25.24 3.55
N LYS A 353 -0.68 25.37 2.84
CA LYS A 353 -0.92 26.50 1.93
C LYS A 353 -1.13 27.81 2.64
#